data_AF-A0A924R1Q0-F1
#
_entry.id   AF-A0A924R1Q0-F1
#
_cell.length_a   1.000
_cell.length_b   1.000
_cell.length_c   1.000
_cell.angle_alpha   90.00
_cell.angle_beta   90.00
_cell.angle_gamma   90.00
#
_symmetry.space_group_name_H-M   'P 1'
#
loop_
_entity.id
_entity.type
_entity.pdbx_description
1 polymer ?
#
loop_
_entity_poly.entity_id
_entity_poly.type
_entity_poly.pdbx_seq_one_letter_code
_entity_poly.pdbx_strand_id
1 'polypeptide(L)'
;MQIRVGFEMIYECPQSTPMIFTLHVHSSRVSDLIGRDDLKFDPPVPPVSRKAYRDGFGNWCTRIVAPAGRTTVSADAMVNDSGRADLISPEARQVAVQDLPEETLVYLLGSRYCETDRLAD
;
A
#
# COMPACT_ATOMS: atom_id res chain seq x y z
N MET A 1 -14.02 -11.51 12.27
CA MET A 1 -13.96 -10.45 13.28
C MET A 1 -13.96 -9.09 12.60
N GLN A 2 -14.32 -8.03 13.32
CA GLN A 2 -14.17 -6.66 12.83
C GLN A 2 -12.90 -6.06 13.41
N ILE A 3 -11.99 -5.61 12.55
CA ILE A 3 -10.72 -4.98 12.94
C ILE A 3 -10.80 -3.51 12.54
N ARG A 4 -10.62 -2.61 13.51
CA ARG A 4 -10.46 -1.18 13.24
C ARG A 4 -9.01 -0.91 12.85
N VAL A 5 -8.81 -0.43 11.64
CA VAL A 5 -7.50 -0.05 11.10
C VAL A 5 -7.48 1.44 10.83
N GLY A 6 -6.38 2.09 11.16
CA GLY A 6 -6.27 3.53 10.99
C GLY A 6 -4.91 4.05 11.40
N PHE A 7 -4.69 5.32 11.11
CA PHE A 7 -3.46 6.02 11.44
C PHE A 7 -3.69 7.52 11.49
N GLU A 8 -2.73 8.20 12.11
CA GLU A 8 -2.54 9.64 12.01
C GLU A 8 -1.04 9.90 11.79
N MET A 9 -0.72 10.68 10.78
CA MET A 9 0.66 11.07 10.43
C MET A 9 0.72 12.59 10.32
N ILE A 10 1.71 13.21 10.94
CA ILE A 10 1.90 14.66 10.91
C ILE A 10 3.22 14.96 10.20
N TYR A 11 3.15 15.80 9.19
CA TYR A 11 4.29 16.28 8.41
C TYR A 11 4.47 17.78 8.61
N GLU A 12 5.70 18.21 8.82
CA GLU A 12 6.09 19.62 8.81
C GLU A 12 6.94 19.87 7.56
N CYS A 13 6.37 20.57 6.58
CA CYS A 13 7.01 20.77 5.28
C CYS A 13 7.58 22.19 5.19
N PRO A 14 8.89 22.38 4.98
CA PRO A 14 9.47 23.73 4.85
C PRO A 14 8.98 24.48 3.60
N GLN A 15 8.42 23.76 2.63
CA GLN A 15 7.89 24.29 1.38
C GLN A 15 6.77 23.37 0.84
N SER A 16 6.12 23.81 -0.23
CA SER A 16 5.18 22.97 -0.98
C SER A 16 5.86 21.66 -1.41
N THR A 17 5.34 20.51 -0.96
CA THR A 17 6.04 19.23 -1.02
C THR A 17 5.19 18.16 -1.72
N PRO A 18 5.61 17.62 -2.87
CA PRO A 18 4.95 16.49 -3.51
C PRO A 18 5.04 15.24 -2.62
N MET A 19 3.92 14.54 -2.46
CA MET A 19 3.84 13.32 -1.66
C MET A 19 3.07 12.24 -2.40
N ILE A 20 3.46 10.99 -2.18
CA ILE A 20 2.76 9.79 -2.64
C ILE A 20 2.49 8.91 -1.42
N PHE A 21 1.22 8.56 -1.22
CA PHE A 21 0.76 7.74 -0.10
C PHE A 21 0.24 6.41 -0.61
N THR A 22 0.73 5.31 -0.03
CA THR A 22 0.24 3.94 -0.23
C THR A 22 -0.43 3.47 1.06
N LEU A 23 -1.47 4.19 1.48
CA LEU A 23 -2.06 4.08 2.82
C LEU A 23 -3.49 3.52 2.84
N HIS A 24 -3.99 3.07 1.69
CA HIS A 24 -5.28 2.40 1.58
C HIS A 24 -5.14 0.90 1.85
N VAL A 25 -6.23 0.27 2.29
CA VAL A 25 -6.37 -1.18 2.32
C VAL A 25 -6.10 -1.72 0.92
N HIS A 26 -5.24 -2.74 0.87
CA HIS A 26 -4.80 -3.31 -0.40
C HIS A 26 -5.99 -3.83 -1.22
N SER A 27 -5.86 -3.72 -2.55
CA SER A 27 -6.94 -4.09 -3.49
C SER A 27 -7.45 -5.53 -3.32
N SER A 28 -6.63 -6.45 -2.83
CA SER A 28 -7.04 -7.84 -2.53
C SER A 28 -7.96 -7.98 -1.32
N ARG A 29 -8.07 -6.95 -0.47
CA ARG A 29 -8.89 -6.95 0.76
C ARG A 29 -9.94 -5.83 0.76
N VAL A 30 -10.06 -5.07 -0.34
CA VAL A 30 -11.03 -3.95 -0.43
C VAL A 30 -12.48 -4.41 -0.25
N SER A 31 -12.81 -5.64 -0.64
CA SER A 31 -14.14 -6.24 -0.46
C SER A 31 -14.51 -6.46 1.02
N ASP A 32 -13.52 -6.48 1.90
CA ASP A 32 -13.70 -6.71 3.32
C ASP A 32 -13.93 -5.41 4.11
N LEU A 33 -13.72 -4.26 3.48
CA LEU A 33 -13.97 -2.95 4.08
C LEU A 33 -15.46 -2.77 4.41
N ILE A 34 -15.72 -2.33 5.64
CA ILE A 34 -17.01 -1.80 6.05
C ILE A 34 -16.93 -0.28 5.92
N GLY A 35 -17.47 0.25 4.81
CA GLY A 35 -17.40 1.67 4.49
C GLY A 35 -16.21 2.01 3.61
N ARG A 36 -15.49 3.09 3.94
CA ARG A 36 -14.36 3.62 3.16
C ARG A 36 -13.17 3.90 4.04
N ASP A 37 -11.98 3.79 3.48
CA ASP A 37 -10.69 4.14 4.07
C ASP A 37 -10.11 5.44 3.48
N ASP A 38 -11.00 6.39 3.18
CA ASP A 38 -10.64 7.65 2.52
C ASP A 38 -9.60 8.44 3.34
N LEU A 39 -8.53 8.89 2.67
CA LEU A 39 -7.53 9.77 3.28
C LEU A 39 -8.12 11.14 3.60
N LYS A 40 -8.00 11.52 4.87
CA LYS A 40 -8.31 12.84 5.40
C LYS A 40 -7.04 13.64 5.53
N PHE A 41 -7.14 14.93 5.21
CA PHE A 41 -6.02 15.87 5.28
C PHE A 41 -6.46 17.08 6.08
N ASP A 42 -5.57 17.56 6.94
CA ASP A 42 -5.72 18.82 7.67
C ASP A 42 -4.41 19.62 7.56
N PRO A 43 -4.36 20.75 6.84
CA PRO A 43 -5.49 21.41 6.17
C PRO A 43 -6.07 20.59 5.00
N PRO A 44 -7.35 20.77 4.65
CA PRO A 44 -7.98 20.02 3.57
C PRO A 44 -7.31 20.22 2.21
N VAL A 45 -6.84 19.13 1.61
CA VAL A 45 -6.41 19.11 0.20
C VAL A 45 -7.63 18.88 -0.69
N PRO A 46 -7.98 19.74 -1.66
CA PRO A 46 -9.17 19.56 -2.51
C PRO A 46 -9.13 18.24 -3.30
N PRO A 47 -10.25 17.51 -3.46
CA PRO A 47 -10.28 16.26 -4.23
C PRO A 47 -9.73 16.37 -5.65
N VAL A 48 -9.96 17.52 -6.32
CA VAL A 48 -9.45 17.79 -7.68
C VAL A 48 -7.90 17.82 -7.76
N SER A 49 -7.26 18.16 -6.65
CA SER A 49 -5.80 18.23 -6.50
C SER A 49 -5.18 16.91 -6.05
N ARG A 50 -6.00 15.92 -5.70
CA ARG A 50 -5.56 14.56 -5.38
C ARG A 50 -5.60 13.73 -6.66
N LYS A 51 -4.49 13.07 -7.01
CA LYS A 51 -4.45 12.12 -8.12
C LYS A 51 -4.26 10.72 -7.56
N ALA A 52 -5.03 9.76 -8.04
CA ALA A 52 -4.92 8.37 -7.62
C ALA A 52 -4.52 7.48 -8.79
N TYR A 53 -3.75 6.43 -8.51
CA TYR A 53 -3.42 5.37 -9.47
C TYR A 53 -3.17 4.06 -8.73
N ARG A 54 -3.27 2.94 -9.45
CA ARG A 54 -2.85 1.63 -8.95
C ARG A 54 -1.44 1.34 -9.45
N ASP A 55 -0.53 0.98 -8.57
CA ASP A 55 0.83 0.59 -8.98
C ASP A 55 0.89 -0.87 -9.45
N GLY A 56 2.07 -1.31 -9.91
CA GLY A 56 2.29 -2.68 -10.39
C GLY A 56 2.17 -3.76 -9.32
N PHE A 57 2.19 -3.40 -8.03
CA PHE A 57 2.03 -4.33 -6.91
C PHE A 57 0.60 -4.37 -6.39
N GLY A 58 -0.30 -3.55 -6.95
CA GLY A 58 -1.71 -3.53 -6.60
C GLY A 58 -2.06 -2.53 -5.50
N ASN A 59 -1.14 -1.68 -5.06
CA ASN A 59 -1.40 -0.63 -4.08
C ASN A 59 -2.22 0.50 -4.71
N TRP A 60 -3.14 1.08 -3.95
CA TRP A 60 -3.83 2.31 -4.32
C TRP A 60 -3.02 3.51 -3.82
N CYS A 61 -2.40 4.20 -4.76
CA CYS A 61 -1.49 5.31 -4.50
C CYS A 61 -2.23 6.64 -4.61
N THR A 62 -2.17 7.48 -3.57
CA THR A 62 -2.70 8.85 -3.58
C THR A 62 -1.56 9.86 -3.64
N ARG A 63 -1.59 10.72 -4.67
CA ARG A 63 -0.62 11.79 -4.90
C ARG A 63 -1.23 13.14 -4.54
N ILE A 64 -0.47 13.94 -3.80
CA ILE A 64 -0.81 15.33 -3.49
C ILE A 64 0.43 16.22 -3.59
N VAL A 65 0.22 17.52 -3.47
CA VAL A 65 1.25 18.47 -3.07
C VAL A 65 0.81 19.07 -1.74
N ALA A 66 1.50 18.72 -0.65
CA ALA A 66 1.23 19.27 0.66
C ALA A 66 1.71 20.73 0.71
N PRO A 67 0.94 21.65 1.32
CA PRO A 67 1.39 23.03 1.49
C PRO A 67 2.61 23.12 2.43
N ALA A 68 3.32 24.24 2.39
CA ALA A 68 4.30 24.55 3.41
C ALA A 68 3.62 24.67 4.79
N GLY A 69 4.32 24.25 5.84
CA GLY A 69 3.81 24.15 7.18
C GLY A 69 3.34 22.74 7.54
N ARG A 70 2.46 22.67 8.53
CA ARG A 70 1.91 21.42 9.06
C ARG A 70 0.82 20.84 8.17
N THR A 71 0.94 19.54 7.87
CA THR A 71 -0.13 18.72 7.27
C THR A 71 -0.31 17.45 8.07
N THR A 72 -1.53 17.20 8.54
CA THR A 72 -1.95 15.93 9.15
C THR A 72 -2.66 15.09 8.11
N VAL A 73 -2.31 13.80 8.04
CA VAL A 73 -2.95 12.80 7.18
C VAL A 73 -3.48 11.69 8.07
N SER A 74 -4.75 11.34 7.91
CA SER A 74 -5.36 10.27 8.70
C SER A 74 -6.35 9.44 7.89
N ALA A 75 -6.56 8.21 8.34
CA ALA A 75 -7.62 7.34 7.88
C ALA A 75 -8.12 6.49 9.06
N ASP A 76 -9.39 6.12 9.00
CA ASP A 76 -10.03 5.24 9.98
C ASP A 76 -11.04 4.39 9.22
N ALA A 77 -10.87 3.07 9.29
CA ALA A 77 -11.70 2.10 8.60
C ALA A 77 -11.92 0.86 9.46
N MET A 78 -12.97 0.13 9.13
CA MET A 78 -13.27 -1.17 9.73
C MET A 78 -13.16 -2.24 8.65
N VAL A 79 -12.49 -3.34 8.95
CA VAL A 79 -12.27 -4.47 8.03
C VAL A 79 -12.87 -5.74 8.63
N ASN A 80 -13.67 -6.46 7.85
CA ASN A 80 -14.08 -7.81 8.18
C ASN A 80 -12.93 -8.77 7.90
N ASP A 81 -12.31 -9.30 8.94
CA ASP A 81 -11.27 -10.32 8.78
C ASP A 81 -11.78 -11.71 9.18
N SER A 82 -11.26 -12.76 8.54
CA SER A 82 -11.64 -14.14 8.86
C SER A 82 -11.17 -14.58 10.25
N GLY A 83 -10.10 -13.97 10.78
CA GLY A 83 -9.40 -14.39 11.99
C GLY A 83 -8.63 -15.70 11.85
N ARG A 84 -8.59 -16.27 10.64
CA ARG A 84 -7.80 -17.47 10.35
C ARG A 84 -6.36 -17.07 10.09
N ALA A 85 -5.43 -17.91 10.54
CA ALA A 85 -4.04 -17.79 10.14
C ALA A 85 -3.91 -17.93 8.61
N ASP A 86 -2.84 -17.35 8.07
CA ASP A 86 -2.50 -17.50 6.66
C ASP A 86 -2.37 -18.97 6.28
N LEU A 87 -2.69 -19.25 5.01
CA LEU A 87 -2.58 -20.59 4.46
C LEU A 87 -1.10 -20.99 4.41
N ILE A 88 -0.74 -22.06 5.11
CA ILE A 88 0.55 -22.72 4.97
C ILE A 88 0.41 -23.88 3.99
N SER A 89 1.39 -24.03 3.11
CA SER A 89 1.48 -25.15 2.16
C SER A 89 2.85 -25.81 2.27
N PRO A 90 3.04 -26.75 3.22
CA PRO A 90 4.32 -27.41 3.44
C PRO A 90 4.81 -28.21 2.22
N GLU A 91 3.87 -28.71 1.41
CA GLU A 91 4.13 -29.47 0.20
C GLU A 91 4.34 -28.58 -1.04
N ALA A 92 4.40 -27.26 -0.87
CA ALA A 92 4.66 -26.34 -1.97
C ALA A 92 6.05 -26.61 -2.56
N ARG A 93 6.08 -26.96 -3.84
CA ARG A 93 7.31 -27.20 -4.60
C ARG A 93 7.74 -25.96 -5.36
N GLN A 94 9.04 -25.85 -5.62
CA GLN A 94 9.54 -24.89 -6.60
C GLN A 94 8.99 -25.22 -7.98
N VAL A 95 8.42 -24.22 -8.65
CA VAL A 95 7.92 -24.31 -10.03
C VAL A 95 9.03 -23.82 -10.96
N ALA A 96 9.20 -24.49 -12.11
CA ALA A 96 10.19 -24.07 -13.10
C ALA A 96 9.78 -22.72 -13.70
N VAL A 97 10.76 -21.87 -14.05
CA VAL A 97 10.52 -20.47 -14.43
C VAL A 97 9.59 -20.35 -15.64
N GLN A 98 9.74 -21.23 -16.65
CA GLN A 98 8.89 -21.22 -17.84
C GLN A 98 7.43 -21.63 -17.59
N ASP A 99 7.16 -22.24 -16.45
CA ASP A 99 5.82 -22.71 -16.05
C ASP A 99 5.15 -21.74 -15.06
N LEU A 100 5.84 -20.67 -14.65
CA LEU A 100 5.30 -19.66 -13.74
C LEU A 100 4.33 -18.70 -14.46
N PRO A 101 3.28 -18.21 -13.77
CA PRO A 101 2.48 -17.11 -14.28
C PRO A 101 3.34 -15.85 -14.48
N GLU A 102 3.12 -15.15 -15.58
CA GLU A 102 3.93 -14.00 -16.01
C GLU A 102 4.00 -12.91 -14.94
N GLU A 103 2.91 -12.67 -14.22
CA GLU A 103 2.81 -11.69 -13.14
C GLU A 103 3.72 -11.99 -11.95
N THR A 104 4.19 -13.23 -11.81
CA THR A 104 5.08 -13.64 -10.72
C THR A 104 6.55 -13.35 -11.02
N LEU A 105 6.91 -13.21 -12.29
CA LEU A 105 8.31 -13.11 -12.74
C LEU A 105 9.02 -11.87 -12.18
N VAL A 106 8.29 -10.78 -11.95
CA VAL A 106 8.83 -9.56 -11.33
C VAL A 106 9.42 -9.81 -9.94
N TYR A 107 8.90 -10.79 -9.20
CA TYR A 107 9.35 -11.12 -7.84
C TYR A 107 10.57 -12.06 -7.82
N LEU A 108 11.02 -12.54 -8.99
CA LEU A 108 12.28 -13.29 -9.11
C LEU A 108 13.49 -12.35 -9.26
N LEU A 109 13.26 -11.06 -9.50
CA LEU A 109 14.30 -10.07 -9.72
C LEU A 109 14.83 -9.52 -8.40
N GLY A 110 16.12 -9.20 -8.36
CA GLY A 110 16.70 -8.39 -7.30
C GLY A 110 16.04 -7.01 -7.22
N SER A 111 16.02 -6.43 -6.03
CA SER A 111 15.44 -5.10 -5.79
C SER A 111 16.44 -4.20 -5.08
N ARG A 112 16.16 -2.90 -5.00
CA ARG A 112 17.02 -1.93 -4.29
C ARG A 112 17.35 -2.34 -2.85
N TYR A 113 16.46 -3.08 -2.20
CA TYR A 113 16.62 -3.53 -0.81
C TYR A 113 16.79 -5.06 -0.70
N CYS A 114 16.89 -5.76 -1.82
CA CYS A 114 17.16 -7.20 -1.89
C CYS A 114 18.24 -7.43 -2.96
N GLU A 115 19.49 -7.26 -2.55
CA GLU A 115 20.68 -7.41 -3.40
C GLU A 115 20.97 -8.89 -3.64
N THR A 116 20.11 -9.56 -4.41
CA THR A 116 20.22 -11.01 -4.71
C THR A 116 21.55 -11.35 -5.38
N ASP A 117 22.11 -10.42 -6.14
CA ASP A 117 23.41 -10.52 -6.80
C ASP A 117 24.58 -10.64 -5.81
N ARG A 118 24.46 -10.04 -4.61
CA ARG A 118 25.47 -10.17 -3.55
C ARG A 118 25.36 -11.45 -2.73
N LEU A 119 24.26 -12.17 -2.89
CA LEU A 119 23.97 -13.42 -2.19
C LEU A 119 24.14 -14.63 -3.11
N ALA A 120 24.48 -14.42 -4.38
CA ALA A 120 24.86 -15.47 -5.31
C ALA A 120 26.39 -15.67 -5.25
N ASP A 121 26.82 -16.93 -5.10
CA ASP A 121 28.23 -17.35 -5.15
C ASP A 121 28.82 -17.23 -6.57
#